data_AF-A0A016VUC0-F1
#
_entry.id   AF-A0A016VUC0-F1
#
_cell.length_a   1.000
_cell.length_b   1.000
_cell.length_c   1.000
_cell.angle_alpha   90.00
_cell.angle_beta   90.00
_cell.angle_gamma   90.00
#
_symmetry.space_group_name_H-M   'P 1'
#
loop_
_entity.id
_entity.type
_entity.pdbx_description
1 polymer ?
#
loop_
_entity_poly.entity_id
_entity_poly.type
_entity_poly.pdbx_seq_one_letter_code
_entity_poly.pdbx_strand_id
1 'polypeptide(L)'
;MVFCVLPHLLSVAAPVRPRHGGENIPDCSLLGEKALGHGTRRHIVKRFARSNLAMRYDCNLEGFAFLELANHSYFKENLDIVTTTFERADADDFDIFGFIHNATSAWSASLNKMKSRTSYGCNYAKSIEGRYRLMCLYIRCWNGC
;
A
#
# COMPACT_ATOMS: atom_id res chain seq x y z
N MET A 1 18.47 -44.54 -44.90
CA MET A 1 17.64 -44.04 -43.79
C MET A 1 18.40 -44.31 -42.49
N VAL A 2 18.88 -43.26 -41.82
CA VAL A 2 19.56 -43.35 -40.52
C VAL A 2 18.92 -42.28 -39.63
N PHE A 3 18.18 -42.71 -38.62
CA PHE A 3 17.61 -41.84 -37.59
C PHE A 3 18.59 -41.82 -36.40
N CYS A 4 19.31 -40.72 -36.21
CA CYS A 4 20.02 -40.46 -34.96
C CYS A 4 19.04 -39.77 -33.99
N VAL A 5 18.65 -40.48 -32.93
CA VAL A 5 17.81 -39.94 -31.86
C VAL A 5 18.72 -39.32 -30.80
N LEU A 6 18.61 -38.00 -30.59
CA LEU A 6 19.29 -37.30 -29.49
C LEU A 6 18.60 -37.63 -28.15
N PRO A 7 19.35 -37.92 -27.07
CA PRO A 7 18.76 -38.02 -25.74
C PRO A 7 18.40 -36.63 -25.21
N HIS A 8 17.12 -36.37 -25.02
CA HIS A 8 16.64 -35.20 -24.29
C HIS A 8 17.04 -35.33 -22.81
N LEU A 9 17.97 -34.48 -22.37
CA LEU A 9 18.18 -34.17 -20.96
C LEU A 9 16.89 -33.55 -20.42
N LEU A 10 16.08 -34.37 -19.73
CA LEU A 10 14.99 -33.89 -18.89
C LEU A 10 15.59 -33.09 -17.74
N SER A 11 15.73 -31.78 -17.97
CA SER A 11 15.96 -30.81 -16.90
C SER A 11 14.74 -30.85 -16.00
N VAL A 12 14.84 -31.60 -14.90
CA VAL A 12 13.86 -31.59 -13.82
C VAL A 12 13.78 -30.15 -13.31
N ALA A 13 12.75 -29.42 -13.75
CA ALA A 13 12.47 -28.10 -13.24
C ALA A 13 12.20 -28.24 -11.73
N ALA A 14 13.14 -27.77 -10.92
CA ALA A 14 12.94 -27.72 -9.48
C ALA A 14 11.63 -26.97 -9.18
N PRO A 15 10.82 -27.41 -8.20
CA PRO A 15 9.61 -26.70 -7.84
C PRO A 15 9.99 -25.28 -7.41
N VAL A 16 9.51 -24.29 -8.17
CA VAL A 16 9.64 -22.87 -7.82
C VAL A 16 8.88 -22.68 -6.51
N ARG A 17 9.62 -22.60 -5.40
CA ARG A 17 9.05 -22.16 -4.12
C ARG A 17 8.45 -20.76 -4.34
N PRO A 18 7.20 -20.49 -3.93
CA PRO A 18 6.65 -19.15 -4.00
C PRO A 18 7.57 -18.22 -3.21
N ARG A 19 8.20 -17.25 -3.89
CA ARG A 19 8.89 -16.17 -3.21
C ARG A 19 7.86 -15.44 -2.36
N HIS A 20 8.02 -15.44 -1.05
CA HIS A 20 7.29 -14.52 -0.18
C HIS A 20 7.42 -13.10 -0.74
N GLY A 21 6.29 -12.45 -1.02
CA GLY A 21 6.21 -10.99 -1.22
C GLY A 21 6.93 -10.43 -2.44
N GLY A 22 6.68 -10.99 -3.63
CA GLY A 22 6.98 -10.26 -4.87
C GLY A 22 6.22 -8.92 -4.85
N GLU A 23 6.93 -7.82 -5.03
CA GLU A 23 6.44 -6.43 -5.01
C GLU A 23 5.43 -6.16 -6.14
N ASN A 24 4.25 -6.78 -6.11
CA ASN A 24 3.11 -6.39 -6.95
C ASN A 24 2.54 -5.08 -6.38
N ILE A 25 3.29 -4.00 -6.58
CA ILE A 25 2.87 -2.64 -6.29
C ILE A 25 2.04 -2.21 -7.49
N PRO A 26 0.74 -1.93 -7.32
CA PRO A 26 -0.10 -1.57 -8.44
C PRO A 26 0.34 -0.23 -9.04
N ASP A 27 0.18 -0.11 -10.36
CA ASP A 27 0.28 1.16 -11.04
C ASP A 27 -1.03 1.93 -10.87
N CYS A 28 -0.96 3.08 -10.19
CA CYS A 28 -2.09 3.98 -9.99
C CYS A 28 -1.98 5.23 -10.87
N SER A 29 -1.24 5.17 -11.99
CA SER A 29 -1.07 6.26 -12.95
C SER A 29 -2.38 6.89 -13.44
N LEU A 30 -3.47 6.12 -13.46
CA LEU A 30 -4.82 6.62 -13.79
C LEU A 30 -5.34 7.71 -12.82
N LEU A 31 -4.77 7.83 -11.61
CA LEU A 31 -5.11 8.90 -10.67
C LEU A 31 -4.46 10.25 -11.05
N GLY A 32 -3.55 10.28 -12.03
CA GLY A 32 -2.83 11.47 -12.45
C GLY A 32 -1.99 12.08 -11.32
N GLU A 33 -2.07 13.41 -11.16
CA GLU A 33 -1.34 14.15 -10.11
C GLU A 33 -1.73 13.77 -8.67
N LYS A 34 -2.86 13.07 -8.51
CA LYS A 34 -3.33 12.58 -7.21
C LYS A 34 -2.66 11.27 -6.82
N ALA A 35 -1.97 10.62 -7.75
CA ALA A 35 -1.25 9.39 -7.50
C ALA A 35 -0.02 9.67 -6.63
N LEU A 36 0.25 8.77 -5.69
CA LEU A 36 1.56 8.68 -5.08
C LEU A 36 2.60 8.33 -6.13
N GLY A 37 3.78 8.95 -6.02
CA GLY A 37 4.95 8.49 -6.75
C GLY A 37 5.23 7.01 -6.45
N HIS A 38 5.64 6.25 -7.48
CA HIS A 38 5.88 4.80 -7.35
C HIS A 38 6.86 4.45 -6.20
N GLY A 39 7.89 5.27 -5.97
CA GLY A 39 8.84 5.09 -4.86
C GLY A 39 8.17 5.21 -3.47
N THR A 40 7.29 6.20 -3.31
CA THR A 40 6.50 6.40 -2.09
C THR A 40 5.54 5.24 -1.86
N ARG A 41 4.79 4.84 -2.89
CA ARG A 41 3.88 3.68 -2.83
C ARG A 41 4.62 2.40 -2.45
N ARG A 42 5.76 2.15 -3.09
CA ARG A 42 6.66 1.03 -2.77
C ARG A 42 7.09 1.03 -1.31
N HIS A 43 7.46 2.19 -0.78
CA HIS A 43 7.88 2.32 0.62
C HIS A 43 6.74 1.95 1.57
N ILE A 44 5.53 2.47 1.33
CA ILE A 44 4.34 2.13 2.10
C ILE A 44 4.08 0.61 2.05
N VAL A 45 4.02 0.03 0.86
CA VAL A 45 3.76 -1.41 0.68
C VAL A 45 4.76 -2.27 1.45
N LYS A 46 6.06 -1.94 1.39
CA LYS A 46 7.09 -2.65 2.14
C LYS A 46 6.90 -2.58 3.65
N ARG A 47 6.45 -1.44 4.17
CA ARG A 47 6.20 -1.29 5.62
C ARG A 47 5.04 -2.16 6.08
N PHE A 48 3.96 -2.17 5.32
CA PHE A 48 2.79 -2.99 5.63
C PHE A 48 3.06 -4.49 5.49
N ALA A 49 3.83 -4.90 4.49
CA ALA A 49 4.25 -6.30 4.34
C ALA A 49 5.05 -6.83 5.54
N ARG A 50 5.86 -5.97 6.18
CA ARG A 50 6.61 -6.32 7.41
C ARG A 50 5.71 -6.47 8.64
N SER A 51 4.51 -5.91 8.62
CA SER A 51 3.55 -6.00 9.73
C SER A 51 2.79 -7.33 9.76
N ASN A 52 3.16 -8.32 8.94
CA ASN A 52 2.44 -9.60 8.76
C ASN A 52 0.96 -9.43 8.35
N LEU A 53 0.64 -8.30 7.71
CA LEU A 53 -0.68 -8.01 7.22
C LEU A 53 -0.71 -8.42 5.75
N ALA A 54 -1.48 -9.46 5.42
CA ALA A 54 -1.73 -9.88 4.05
C ALA A 54 -2.72 -8.92 3.35
N MET A 55 -2.49 -7.61 3.48
CA MET A 55 -3.32 -6.59 2.86
C MET A 55 -2.78 -6.23 1.47
N ARG A 56 -3.69 -6.01 0.52
CA ARG A 56 -3.39 -5.62 -0.85
C ARG A 56 -3.52 -4.10 -0.99
N TYR A 57 -2.56 -3.50 -1.68
CA TYR A 57 -2.65 -2.07 -1.99
C TYR A 57 -3.72 -1.85 -3.07
N ASP A 58 -4.57 -0.85 -2.89
CA ASP A 58 -5.70 -0.52 -3.78
C ASP A 58 -5.61 0.94 -4.22
N CYS A 59 -5.54 1.17 -5.54
CA CYS A 59 -5.45 2.51 -6.13
C CYS A 59 -6.72 3.34 -5.92
N ASN A 60 -7.90 2.73 -5.84
CA ASN A 60 -9.13 3.48 -5.56
C ASN A 60 -9.08 4.04 -4.14
N LEU A 61 -8.60 3.26 -3.17
CA LEU A 61 -8.39 3.73 -1.80
C LEU A 61 -7.30 4.81 -1.70
N GLU A 62 -6.27 4.77 -2.54
CA GLU A 62 -5.28 5.86 -2.66
C GLU A 62 -5.94 7.17 -3.14
N GLY A 63 -6.80 7.10 -4.16
CA GLY A 63 -7.55 8.25 -4.65
C GLY A 63 -8.58 8.77 -3.63
N PHE A 64 -9.25 7.88 -2.92
CA PHE A 64 -10.17 8.24 -1.86
C PHE A 64 -9.47 8.87 -0.65
N ALA A 65 -8.29 8.38 -0.28
CA ALA A 65 -7.47 9.01 0.76
C ALA A 65 -7.09 10.44 0.36
N PHE A 66 -6.76 10.69 -0.91
CA PHE A 66 -6.53 12.04 -1.43
C PHE A 66 -7.77 12.94 -1.27
N LEU A 67 -8.95 12.43 -1.63
CA LEU A 67 -10.19 13.21 -1.53
C LEU A 67 -10.55 13.54 -0.07
N GLU A 68 -10.38 12.59 0.86
CA GLU A 68 -10.63 12.81 2.28
C GLU A 68 -9.64 13.81 2.90
N LEU A 69 -8.37 13.79 2.45
CA LEU A 69 -7.39 14.80 2.84
C LEU A 69 -7.78 16.21 2.38
N ALA A 70 -8.39 16.32 1.21
CA ALA A 70 -8.86 17.59 0.65
C ALA A 70 -10.19 18.06 1.24
N ASN A 71 -11.08 17.13 1.62
CA ASN A 71 -12.40 17.41 2.14
C ASN A 71 -12.74 16.47 3.32
N HIS A 72 -12.68 17.03 4.52
CA HIS A 72 -12.56 16.34 5.82
C HIS A 72 -13.83 15.64 6.34
N SER A 73 -14.60 15.02 5.46
CA SER A 73 -15.86 14.36 5.82
C SER A 73 -16.40 13.38 4.78
N TYR A 74 -15.64 13.06 3.72
CA TYR A 74 -16.16 12.25 2.61
C TYR A 74 -16.61 10.85 3.08
N PHE A 75 -15.92 10.27 4.08
CA PHE A 75 -16.23 8.93 4.60
C PHE A 75 -16.82 8.89 6.01
N LYS A 76 -17.23 10.03 6.59
CA LYS A 76 -17.62 10.12 8.01
C LYS A 76 -18.78 9.18 8.42
N GLU A 77 -19.57 8.70 7.45
CA GLU A 77 -20.73 7.82 7.66
C GLU A 77 -20.52 6.37 7.15
N ASN A 78 -19.36 6.03 6.56
CA ASN A 78 -19.13 4.70 6.01
C ASN A 78 -18.51 3.74 7.04
N LEU A 79 -19.35 2.91 7.68
CA LEU A 79 -18.98 1.98 8.76
C LEU A 79 -17.92 0.93 8.37
N ASP A 80 -17.68 0.71 7.07
CA ASP A 80 -16.74 -0.30 6.60
C ASP A 80 -15.34 0.22 6.29
N ILE A 81 -15.16 1.55 6.24
CA ILE A 81 -13.89 2.19 6.00
C ILE A 81 -13.28 2.60 7.33
N VAL A 82 -12.12 2.02 7.65
CA VAL A 82 -11.30 2.49 8.77
C VAL A 82 -10.31 3.49 8.23
N THR A 83 -10.15 4.61 8.94
CA THR A 83 -9.19 5.67 8.62
C THR A 83 -8.08 5.69 9.66
N THR A 84 -6.82 5.77 9.25
CA THR A 84 -5.72 6.18 10.14
C THR A 84 -5.05 7.42 9.60
N THR A 85 -4.81 8.38 10.47
CA THR A 85 -4.17 9.65 10.14
C THR A 85 -2.92 9.84 10.97
N PHE A 86 -1.88 10.41 10.36
CA PHE A 86 -0.66 10.80 11.02
C PHE A 86 -0.28 12.19 10.54
N GLU A 87 0.05 13.07 11.47
CA GLU A 87 0.33 14.47 11.18
C GLU A 87 1.66 14.92 11.77
N ARG A 88 2.32 15.82 11.05
CA ARG A 88 3.50 16.53 11.52
C ARG A 88 3.46 17.98 11.05
N ALA A 89 4.00 18.89 11.87
CA ALA A 89 4.28 20.24 11.42
C ALA A 89 5.27 20.23 10.24
N ASP A 90 5.21 21.27 9.41
CA ASP A 90 6.22 21.52 8.38
C ASP A 90 7.62 21.57 8.99
N ALA A 91 8.60 21.13 8.22
CA ALA A 91 10.00 21.29 8.55
C ALA A 91 10.79 21.49 7.25
N ASP A 92 11.83 22.33 7.30
CA ASP A 92 12.64 22.68 6.12
C ASP A 92 13.32 21.44 5.49
N ASP A 93 13.47 20.37 6.26
CA ASP A 93 14.10 19.10 5.89
C ASP A 93 13.08 17.96 5.69
N PHE A 94 11.87 18.26 5.20
CA PHE A 94 10.80 17.26 5.07
C PHE A 94 11.22 16.03 4.24
N ASP A 95 11.50 14.94 4.96
CA ASP A 95 11.73 13.62 4.40
C ASP A 95 10.43 12.79 4.41
N ILE A 96 9.86 12.58 3.22
CA ILE A 96 8.66 11.77 3.02
C ILE A 96 8.84 10.33 3.48
N PHE A 97 10.03 9.73 3.33
CA PHE A 97 10.25 8.33 3.73
C PHE A 97 10.34 8.19 5.25
N GLY A 98 11.04 9.11 5.92
CA GLY A 98 11.05 9.23 7.37
C GLY A 98 9.67 9.51 7.94
N PHE A 99 8.89 10.37 7.28
CA PHE A 99 7.51 10.66 7.67
C PHE A 99 6.62 9.40 7.61
N ILE A 100 6.67 8.65 6.50
CA ILE A 100 5.93 7.38 6.34
C ILE A 100 6.43 6.32 7.34
N HIS A 101 7.74 6.28 7.61
CA HIS A 101 8.28 5.38 8.62
C HIS A 101 7.66 5.66 9.99
N ASN A 102 7.65 6.92 10.42
CA ASN A 102 7.13 7.30 11.73
C ASN A 102 5.64 7.01 11.84
N ALA A 103 4.87 7.30 10.79
CA ALA A 103 3.45 6.99 10.74
C ALA A 103 3.16 5.48 10.87
N THR A 104 3.82 4.66 10.05
CA THR A 104 3.62 3.20 10.06
C THR A 104 4.07 2.56 11.38
N SER A 105 5.13 3.08 12.01
CA SER A 105 5.55 2.68 13.35
C SER A 105 4.49 3.03 14.41
N ALA A 106 3.97 4.26 14.38
CA ALA A 106 2.94 4.73 15.31
C ALA A 106 1.64 3.92 15.20
N TRP A 107 1.30 3.45 14.00
CA TRP A 107 0.10 2.65 13.78
C TRP A 107 0.28 1.16 14.06
N SER A 108 1.49 0.64 14.24
CA SER A 108 1.79 -0.80 14.34
C SER A 108 0.84 -1.58 15.25
N ALA A 109 0.55 -1.08 16.46
CA ALA A 109 -0.38 -1.70 17.40
C ALA A 109 -1.84 -1.72 16.88
N SER A 110 -2.28 -0.67 16.22
CA SER A 110 -3.62 -0.57 15.61
C SER A 110 -3.74 -1.44 14.35
N LEU A 111 -2.69 -1.45 13.52
CA LEU A 111 -2.60 -2.29 12.32
C LEU A 111 -2.72 -3.78 12.68
N ASN A 112 -2.08 -4.22 13.76
CA ASN A 112 -2.17 -5.60 14.25
C ASN A 112 -3.58 -6.02 14.70
N LYS A 113 -4.46 -5.06 15.02
CA LYS A 113 -5.87 -5.31 15.37
C LYS A 113 -6.78 -5.37 14.14
N MET A 114 -6.29 -4.95 12.97
CA MET A 114 -7.04 -4.89 11.71
C MET A 114 -6.97 -6.18 10.88
N LYS A 115 -6.81 -7.34 11.52
CA LYS A 115 -6.61 -8.66 10.87
C LYS A 115 -7.70 -9.08 9.86
N SER A 116 -8.89 -8.47 9.92
CA SER A 116 -9.98 -8.73 8.97
C SER A 116 -9.95 -7.82 7.73
N ARG A 117 -9.13 -6.76 7.73
CA ARG A 117 -8.99 -5.86 6.58
C ARG A 117 -7.99 -6.49 5.60
N THR A 118 -8.29 -6.37 4.32
CA THR A 118 -7.59 -7.09 3.24
C THR A 118 -7.15 -6.14 2.13
N SER A 119 -7.67 -4.91 2.10
CA SER A 119 -7.26 -3.87 1.15
C SER A 119 -7.03 -2.54 1.85
N TYR A 120 -6.07 -1.79 1.34
CA TYR A 120 -5.73 -0.46 1.85
C TYR A 120 -5.18 0.44 0.75
N GLY A 121 -5.32 1.74 0.94
CA GLY A 121 -4.68 2.75 0.09
C GLY A 121 -4.38 3.99 0.92
N CYS A 122 -3.30 4.68 0.60
CA CYS A 122 -2.82 5.80 1.38
C CYS A 122 -2.52 6.99 0.48
N ASN A 123 -2.64 8.19 1.02
CA ASN A 123 -2.18 9.41 0.37
C ASN A 123 -1.64 10.39 1.42
N TYR A 124 -0.89 11.40 1.00
CA TYR A 124 -0.46 12.47 1.89
C TYR A 124 -0.59 13.83 1.23
N ALA A 125 -0.88 14.84 2.03
CA ALA A 125 -0.99 16.21 1.57
C ALA A 125 -0.48 17.16 2.65
N LYS A 126 -0.09 18.36 2.22
CA LYS A 126 0.18 19.48 3.12
C LYS A 126 -1.12 20.24 3.33
N SER A 127 -1.52 20.46 4.58
CA SER A 127 -2.67 21.28 4.92
C SER A 127 -2.40 22.76 4.67
N ILE A 128 -3.46 23.57 4.61
CA ILE A 128 -3.37 25.03 4.52
C ILE A 128 -2.61 25.61 5.73
N GLU A 129 -2.69 24.95 6.88
CA GLU A 129 -1.95 25.30 8.11
C GLU A 129 -0.47 24.85 8.07
N GLY A 130 0.01 24.36 6.92
CA GLY A 130 1.39 23.94 6.72
C GLY A 130 1.72 22.55 7.27
N ARG A 131 0.77 21.79 7.80
CA ARG A 131 1.04 20.47 8.40
C ARG A 131 1.00 19.38 7.33
N TYR A 132 1.97 18.49 7.31
CA TYR A 132 1.87 17.27 6.50
C TYR A 132 0.96 16.26 7.19
N ARG A 133 0.03 15.71 6.42
CA ARG A 133 -0.90 14.67 6.86
C ARG A 133 -0.78 13.46 5.94
N LEU A 134 -0.45 12.30 6.49
CA LEU A 134 -0.58 10.99 5.84
C LEU A 134 -1.89 10.37 6.31
N MET A 135 -2.69 9.90 5.35
CA MET A 135 -3.91 9.16 5.61
C MET A 135 -3.88 7.82 4.90
N CYS A 136 -4.35 6.79 5.57
CA CYS A 136 -4.61 5.49 4.97
C CYS A 136 -6.05 5.07 5.26
N LEU A 137 -6.70 4.55 4.23
CA LEU A 137 -8.02 3.94 4.28
C LEU A 137 -7.87 2.42 4.23
N TYR A 138 -8.68 1.72 5.02
CA TYR A 138 -8.70 0.26 5.08
C TYR A 138 -10.12 -0.26 4.97
N ILE A 139 -10.32 -1.27 4.13
CA ILE A 139 -11.61 -1.93 3.96
C ILE A 139 -11.48 -3.44 4.18
N ARG A 140 -12.60 -4.07 4.55
CA ARG A 140 -12.75 -5.52 4.44
C ARG A 140 -13.02 -5.82 2.97
N CYS A 141 -12.39 -6.85 2.41
CA CYS A 141 -12.85 -7.39 1.13
C CYS A 141 -14.22 -8.01 1.37
N TRP A 142 -15.20 -7.54 0.63
CA TRP A 142 -16.49 -8.20 0.49
C TRP A 142 -16.37 -9.15 -0.70
N ASN A 143 -16.25 -10.46 -0.44
CA ASN A 143 -16.19 -11.57 -1.40
C ASN A 143 -15.13 -11.46 -2.54
N GLY A 144 -14.08 -12.27 -2.46
CA GLY A 144 -13.19 -12.56 -3.62
C GLY A 144 -11.86 -11.81 -3.63
N CYS A 145 -11.15 -11.84 -2.50
CA CYS A 145 -9.70 -11.60 -2.44
C CYS A 145 -9.00 -12.94 -2.20
#